data_AF-A0A0P7LYL2-F1
#
_entry.id   AF-A0A0P7LYL2-F1
#
_cell.length_a   1.000
_cell.length_b   1.000
_cell.length_c   1.000
_cell.angle_alpha   90.00
_cell.angle_beta   90.00
_cell.angle_gamma   90.00
#
_symmetry.space_group_name_H-M   'P 1'
#
loop_
_entity.id
_entity.type
_entity.pdbx_description
1 polymer ?
#
loop_
_entity_poly.entity_id
_entity_poly.type
_entity_poly.pdbx_seq_one_letter_code
_entity_poly.pdbx_strand_id
1 'polypeptide(L)' 'MADELDLLQEQDELLNQLHIQAARQRSCLQGKSRNRCECCGNRILLRRQQAIPGVRTCTECQRVLEIREKQYLR' A
#
# COMPACT_ATOMS: atom_id res chain seq x y z
N MET A 1 -14.57 32.87 16.97
CA MET A 1 -15.09 32.62 15.61
C MET A 1 -13.93 31.94 14.90
N ALA A 2 -14.18 30.80 14.26
CA ALA A 2 -13.14 30.19 13.44
C ALA A 2 -12.99 31.06 12.20
N ASP A 3 -11.77 31.51 11.93
CA ASP A 3 -11.48 32.30 10.75
C ASP A 3 -11.26 31.37 9.53
N GLU A 4 -11.16 31.92 8.33
CA GLU A 4 -11.04 31.14 7.10
C GLU A 4 -9.85 30.15 7.13
N LEU A 5 -8.75 30.54 7.76
CA LEU A 5 -7.58 29.69 7.94
C LEU A 5 -7.87 28.46 8.82
N ASP A 6 -8.66 28.64 9.89
CA ASP A 6 -9.01 27.54 10.80
C ASP A 6 -9.85 26.49 10.07
N LEU A 7 -10.80 26.93 9.24
CA LEU A 7 -11.65 26.03 8.44
C LEU A 7 -10.85 25.25 7.39
N LEU A 8 -9.85 25.87 6.76
CA LEU A 8 -8.97 25.20 5.82
C LEU A 8 -8.08 24.16 6.51
N GLN A 9 -7.55 24.50 7.69
CA GLN A 9 -6.77 23.55 8.49
C GLN A 9 -7.59 22.31 8.87
N GLU A 10 -8.82 22.49 9.34
CA GLU A 10 -9.71 21.37 9.65
C GLU A 10 -9.97 20.48 8.43
N GLN A 11 -10.16 21.07 7.25
CA GLN A 11 -10.34 20.31 6.02
C GLN A 11 -9.11 19.49 5.65
N ASP A 12 -7.92 20.10 5.72
CA ASP A 12 -6.66 19.42 5.42
C ASP A 12 -6.39 18.28 6.42
N GLU A 13 -6.69 18.48 7.70
CA GLU A 13 -6.56 17.44 8.72
C GLU A 13 -7.47 16.25 8.41
N LEU A 14 -8.72 16.49 8.03
CA LEU A 14 -9.65 15.43 7.62
C LEU A 14 -9.13 14.66 6.41
N LEU A 15 -8.66 15.35 5.36
CA LEU A 15 -8.10 14.71 4.17
C LEU A 15 -6.86 13.88 4.51
N ASN A 16 -5.97 14.42 5.36
CA ASN A 16 -4.77 13.70 5.81
C ASN A 16 -5.12 12.44 6.61
N GLN A 17 -6.10 12.53 7.52
CA GLN A 17 -6.54 11.37 8.28
C GLN A 17 -7.12 10.28 7.37
N LEU A 18 -7.93 10.66 6.37
CA LEU A 18 -8.48 9.72 5.38
C LEU A 18 -7.36 9.04 4.57
N HIS A 19 -6.38 9.80 4.09
CA HIS A 19 -5.23 9.25 3.38
C HIS A 19 -4.41 8.27 4.24
N ILE A 20 -4.16 8.62 5.51
CA ILE A 20 -3.46 7.75 6.46
C ILE A 20 -4.24 6.45 6.70
N GLN A 21 -5.55 6.54 6.91
CA GLN A 21 -6.40 5.36 7.10
C GLN A 21 -6.40 4.46 5.87
N ALA A 22 -6.55 5.02 4.67
CA ALA A 22 -6.50 4.27 3.42
C ALA A 22 -5.14 3.58 3.22
N ALA A 23 -4.03 4.27 3.50
CA ALA A 23 -2.69 3.68 3.41
C ALA A 23 -2.51 2.52 4.39
N ARG A 24 -2.95 2.69 5.65
CA ARG A 24 -2.89 1.63 6.67
C ARG A 24 -3.72 0.41 6.27
N GLN A 25 -4.91 0.60 5.72
CA GLN A 25 -5.75 -0.50 5.25
C GLN A 25 -5.08 -1.29 4.13
N ARG A 26 -4.43 -0.61 3.16
CA ARG A 26 -3.65 -1.28 2.09
C ARG A 26 -2.47 -2.09 2.64
N SER A 27 -1.82 -1.61 3.70
CA SER A 27 -0.70 -2.30 4.35
C SER A 27 -1.12 -3.43 5.28
N CYS A 28 -2.38 -3.48 5.72
CA CYS A 28 -2.90 -4.49 6.64
C CYS A 28 -3.26 -5.81 5.92
N LEU A 29 -2.35 -6.31 5.08
CA LEU A 29 -2.48 -7.64 4.49
C LEU A 29 -2.32 -8.68 5.60
N GLN A 30 -3.44 -9.12 6.16
CA GLN A 30 -3.46 -10.18 7.16
C GLN A 30 -3.50 -11.54 6.45
N GLY A 31 -2.53 -12.42 6.75
CA GLY A 31 -2.54 -13.78 6.25
C GLY A 31 -1.17 -14.44 6.14
N LYS A 32 -1.16 -15.74 5.85
CA LYS A 32 0.06 -16.51 5.59
C LYS A 32 0.68 -16.06 4.26
N SER A 33 1.93 -15.63 4.32
CA SER A 33 2.75 -15.30 3.14
C SER A 33 2.88 -16.54 2.24
N ARG A 34 2.77 -16.35 0.91
CA ARG A 34 2.99 -17.44 -0.04
C ARG A 34 4.49 -17.68 -0.25
N ASN A 35 4.84 -18.93 -0.50
CA ASN A 35 6.22 -19.33 -0.84
C ASN A 35 6.55 -19.16 -2.32
N ARG A 36 5.53 -19.05 -3.18
CA ARG A 36 5.66 -18.90 -4.62
C ARG A 36 4.80 -17.73 -5.10
N CYS A 37 5.35 -16.98 -6.05
CA CYS A 37 4.68 -15.85 -6.69
C CYS A 37 3.51 -16.32 -7.54
N GLU A 38 2.37 -15.65 -7.42
CA GLU A 38 1.18 -15.95 -8.22
C GLU A 38 1.35 -15.61 -9.71
N CYS A 39 2.09 -14.55 -10.04
CA CYS A 39 2.25 -14.12 -11.43
C CYS A 39 3.26 -14.95 -12.25
N CYS A 40 4.42 -15.30 -11.66
CA CYS A 40 5.53 -15.94 -12.38
C CYS A 40 5.96 -17.29 -11.80
N GLY A 41 5.37 -17.75 -10.68
CA GLY A 41 5.72 -19.02 -10.06
C GLY A 41 7.07 -19.04 -9.30
N ASN A 42 7.86 -17.96 -9.37
CA ASN A 42 9.15 -17.86 -8.69
C ASN A 42 9.04 -17.92 -7.16
N ARG A 43 10.09 -18.39 -6.49
CA ARG A 43 10.12 -18.43 -5.02
C ARG A 43 10.12 -17.01 -4.43
N ILE A 44 9.28 -16.77 -3.43
CA ILE A 44 9.28 -15.52 -2.66
C ILE A 44 10.30 -15.66 -1.53
N LEU A 45 11.31 -14.79 -1.52
CA LEU A 45 12.37 -14.80 -0.53
C LEU A 45 11.82 -14.66 0.90
N LEU A 46 12.39 -15.42 1.83
CA LEU A 46 11.93 -15.46 3.22
C LEU A 46 11.95 -14.07 3.89
N ARG A 47 12.98 -13.26 3.61
CA ARG A 47 13.08 -11.85 4.06
C ARG A 47 11.84 -11.04 3.70
N ARG A 48 11.25 -11.29 2.51
CA ARG A 48 10.05 -10.58 2.06
C ARG A 48 8.80 -11.08 2.78
N GLN A 49 8.71 -12.38 3.02
CA GLN A 49 7.59 -12.98 3.75
C GLN A 49 7.52 -12.48 5.20
N GLN A 50 8.67 -12.21 5.81
CA GLN A 50 8.79 -11.62 7.15
C GLN A 50 8.48 -10.11 7.16
N ALA A 51 8.95 -9.38 6.14
CA ALA A 51 8.73 -7.93 6.06
C ALA A 51 7.27 -7.56 5.72
N ILE A 52 6.60 -8.37 4.90
CA ILE A 52 5.24 -8.11 4.43
C ILE A 52 4.37 -9.32 4.77
N PRO A 53 3.51 -9.25 5.80
CA PRO A 53 2.55 -10.30 6.08
C PRO A 53 1.61 -10.46 4.88
N GLY A 54 1.31 -11.71 4.51
CA GLY A 54 0.40 -12.01 3.39
C GLY A 54 0.94 -11.73 1.99
N VAL A 55 2.27 -11.62 1.80
CA VAL A 55 2.85 -11.38 0.46
C VAL A 55 2.48 -12.49 -0.55
N ARG A 56 2.08 -12.09 -1.76
CA ARG A 56 1.62 -12.98 -2.85
C ARG A 56 2.47 -12.94 -4.11
N THR A 57 3.28 -11.90 -4.29
CA THR A 57 4.07 -11.64 -5.50
C THR A 57 5.57 -11.62 -5.20
N CYS A 58 6.43 -11.87 -6.19
CA CYS A 58 7.88 -11.65 -6.09
C CYS A 58 8.23 -10.18 -6.32
N THR A 59 9.47 -9.78 -5.99
CA THR A 59 9.89 -8.36 -5.99
C THR A 59 9.72 -7.74 -7.37
N GLU A 60 10.13 -8.47 -8.41
CA GLU A 60 10.05 -8.00 -9.79
C GLU A 60 8.60 -7.83 -10.26
N CYS A 61 7.74 -8.83 -10.00
CA CYS A 61 6.33 -8.71 -10.35
C CYS A 61 5.65 -7.56 -9.61
N GLN A 62 5.98 -7.36 -8.32
CA GLN A 62 5.45 -6.23 -7.58
C GLN A 62 5.89 -4.90 -8.17
N ARG A 63 7.17 -4.77 -8.56
CA ARG A 63 7.70 -3.56 -9.18
C ARG A 63 6.95 -3.20 -10.47
N VAL A 64 6.67 -4.20 -11.31
CA VAL A 64 5.89 -4.00 -12.54
C VAL A 64 4.46 -3.57 -12.23
N LEU A 65 3.82 -4.19 -11.22
CA LEU A 65 2.46 -3.81 -10.80
C LEU A 65 2.42 -2.35 -10.30
N GLU A 66 3.38 -1.93 -9.48
CA GLU A 66 3.45 -0.55 -8.97
C GLU A 66 3.71 0.47 -10.08
N ILE A 67 4.57 0.15 -11.05
CA ILE A 67 4.80 1.01 -12.22
C ILE A 67 3.51 1.16 -13.02
N ARG A 68 2.79 0.06 -13.28
CA ARG A 68 1.51 0.07 -13.99
C ARG A 68 0.47 0.88 -13.23
N GLU A 69 0.29 0.65 -11.94
CA GLU A 69 -0.67 1.38 -11.12
C GLU A 69 -0.39 2.89 -11.13
N LYS A 70 0.88 3.30 -11.01
CA LYS A 70 1.27 4.71 -11.12
C LYS A 70 1.06 5.29 -12.51
N GLN A 71 1.21 4.49 -13.56
CA GLN A 71 0.98 4.92 -14.93
C GLN A 71 -0.52 5.07 -15.23
N TYR A 72 -1.38 4.23 -14.65
CA TYR A 72 -2.84 4.34 -14.79
C TYR A 72 -3.46 5.48 -13.98
N LEU A 73 -2.78 5.94 -12.92
CA LEU A 73 -3.22 7.07 -12.09
C LEU A 73 -2.75 8.44 -12.62
N ARG A 74 -1.99 8.47 -13.71
CA ARG A 74 -1.61 9.67 -14.45
C ARG A 74 -2.55 9.88 -15.64
#